data_AF-A0AAQ4RZF6-F1
#
_entry.id   AF-A0AAQ4RZF6-F1
#
_cell.length_a   1.000
_cell.length_b   1.000
_cell.length_c   1.000
_cell.angle_alpha   90.00
_cell.angle_beta   90.00
_cell.angle_gamma   90.00
#
_symmetry.space_group_name_H-M   'P 1'
#
loop_
_entity.id
_entity.type
_entity.pdbx_description
1 polymer ?
#
loop_
_entity_poly.entity_id
_entity_poly.type
_entity_poly.pdbx_seq_one_letter_code
_entity_poly.pdbx_strand_id
1 'polypeptide(L)'
;MDSGRTPSLQPRDKTFVCLWTSRQFQQEQVEWDDVNKLLQHHGFKPVHFADPGGNTNISDLIVLDKKSAGEIRMSLRTMLTDSERRQALIQELIKSNNQLKEEVHQHTGRASQQSQRVSELEGLLDVVRTRVQDLEGRYLSEAAQQHGHTHLLQQERKEAQKQCEVLEQKLSTQREEAAQLQRKLYFTIREQEQRLARQSRTFQNICKRVSQQQSPADQQVLDVIDFYETKMTPLLDELRAVKGQPEGSPMAQPTGMKEATPSFKTVLQAYQEQQKRSHAQAEELQREVERLKQDLEKRPSLRDVKFYKHKLRRLEGSKKHKSTRSPNEDNTSETSEQTKEAGLCARYHHLLKEIRAAVTDSNGPFQPSSVASDLAEFHTVVPTLEAWAQQLRLLKDLQRALNRLTGRLMPWKPRDGGHTVAVKVEDMLMLVDSMLENTSAEEDKVLRSPTRYTLGSMVSHFQKLFDVSSLSGVYPRMNEVYSRLEEMRNIMRNLRDVLQLDSRAPPAEVVHGVERLVSSTQNTAGFQSLLGEADIDSIILKVKQHDDFFPAFHALIVDMLQTLGVSHLGDVLPAVESLKPTAQ
;
A
#
# COMPACT_ATOMS: atom_id res chain seq x y z
N MET A 1 -61.38 -5.21 -78.00
CA MET A 1 -61.97 -5.11 -76.65
C MET A 1 -60.84 -4.80 -75.68
N ASP A 2 -60.72 -3.62 -75.08
CA ASP A 2 -61.54 -2.42 -75.29
C ASP A 2 -60.73 -1.12 -75.26
N SER A 3 -61.22 -0.12 -75.97
CA SER A 3 -60.56 1.16 -76.18
C SER A 3 -60.84 2.15 -75.05
N GLY A 4 -60.11 2.03 -73.94
CA GLY A 4 -60.09 3.00 -72.84
C GLY A 4 -59.39 4.31 -73.20
N ARG A 5 -60.00 5.15 -74.03
CA ARG A 5 -59.41 6.40 -74.54
C ARG A 5 -59.50 7.54 -73.51
N THR A 6 -58.63 7.53 -72.49
CA THR A 6 -58.43 8.70 -71.62
C THR A 6 -57.66 9.79 -72.39
N PRO A 7 -58.15 11.04 -72.45
CA PRO A 7 -57.46 12.10 -73.17
C PRO A 7 -56.21 12.53 -72.41
N SER A 8 -55.06 12.52 -73.08
CA SER A 8 -53.81 13.06 -72.56
C SER A 8 -53.91 14.58 -72.41
N LEU A 9 -54.26 15.04 -71.22
CA LEU A 9 -54.12 16.44 -70.83
C LEU A 9 -52.63 16.78 -70.76
N GLN A 10 -52.11 17.34 -71.87
CA GLN A 10 -50.79 17.95 -71.90
C GLN A 10 -50.69 18.98 -70.75
N PRO A 11 -49.56 19.03 -70.01
CA PRO A 11 -49.31 20.15 -69.11
C PRO A 11 -49.08 21.38 -69.98
N ARG A 12 -50.15 22.14 -70.23
CA ARG A 12 -50.02 23.47 -70.85
C ARG A 12 -49.23 24.33 -69.88
N ASP A 13 -48.07 24.78 -70.33
CA ASP A 13 -47.33 25.88 -69.73
C ASP A 13 -48.27 27.06 -69.51
N LYS A 14 -48.03 27.85 -68.45
CA LYS A 14 -48.71 29.13 -68.30
C LYS A 14 -47.87 30.16 -67.49
N THR A 15 -47.86 31.42 -67.94
CA THR A 15 -47.06 32.65 -67.60
C THR A 15 -47.92 33.92 -67.28
N PHE A 16 -47.60 34.90 -66.44
CA PHE A 16 -48.69 35.73 -65.86
C PHE A 16 -49.06 37.09 -66.58
N VAL A 17 -50.29 37.24 -67.13
CA VAL A 17 -50.84 38.53 -67.67
C VAL A 17 -51.52 39.36 -66.58
N CYS A 18 -50.92 40.48 -66.22
CA CYS A 18 -51.61 41.58 -65.56
C CYS A 18 -51.46 42.86 -66.41
N LEU A 19 -52.43 43.76 -66.35
CA LEU A 19 -52.33 45.09 -66.95
C LEU A 19 -51.46 46.00 -66.07
N TRP A 20 -50.15 45.75 -66.08
CA TRP A 20 -49.15 46.60 -65.45
C TRP A 20 -49.00 47.88 -66.27
N THR A 21 -48.98 49.05 -65.62
CA THR A 21 -48.39 50.24 -66.28
C THR A 21 -46.89 50.00 -66.47
N SER A 22 -46.28 50.56 -67.52
CA SER A 22 -44.86 50.31 -67.85
C SER A 22 -43.91 50.55 -66.68
N ARG A 23 -44.23 51.51 -65.82
CA ARG A 23 -43.48 51.81 -64.58
C ARG A 23 -43.58 50.70 -63.52
N GLN A 24 -44.76 50.08 -63.36
CA GLN A 24 -44.94 48.99 -62.42
C GLN A 24 -44.29 47.69 -62.94
N PHE A 25 -44.33 47.44 -64.26
CA PHE A 25 -43.65 46.30 -64.89
C PHE A 25 -42.13 46.35 -64.66
N GLN A 26 -41.52 47.51 -64.90
CA GLN A 26 -40.10 47.75 -64.62
C GLN A 26 -39.77 47.54 -63.13
N GLN A 27 -40.64 47.98 -62.22
CA GLN A 27 -40.45 47.78 -60.78
C GLN A 27 -40.47 46.29 -60.40
N GLU A 28 -41.45 45.51 -60.89
CA GLU A 28 -41.54 44.09 -60.56
C GLU A 28 -40.36 43.31 -61.14
N GLN A 29 -39.92 43.63 -62.36
CA GLN A 29 -38.74 43.03 -62.98
C GLN A 29 -37.48 43.24 -62.11
N VAL A 30 -37.21 44.48 -61.68
CA VAL A 30 -36.08 44.80 -60.79
C VAL A 30 -36.21 44.09 -59.43
N GLU A 31 -37.40 44.03 -58.84
CA GLU A 31 -37.60 43.35 -57.55
C GLU A 31 -37.40 41.82 -57.63
N TRP A 32 -37.57 41.23 -58.82
CA TRP A 32 -37.30 39.81 -59.11
C TRP A 32 -35.87 39.52 -59.59
N ASP A 33 -35.14 40.48 -60.15
CA ASP A 33 -33.76 40.28 -60.61
C ASP A 33 -32.84 39.72 -59.51
N ASP A 34 -33.01 40.15 -58.26
CA ASP A 34 -32.26 39.61 -57.12
C ASP A 34 -32.65 38.17 -56.76
N VAL A 35 -33.91 37.78 -56.97
CA VAL A 35 -34.35 36.38 -56.80
C VAL A 35 -33.83 35.53 -57.96
N ASN A 36 -33.79 36.08 -59.17
CA ASN A 36 -33.25 35.42 -60.35
C ASN A 36 -31.74 35.18 -60.23
N LYS A 37 -30.96 36.13 -59.69
CA LYS A 37 -29.54 35.91 -59.35
C LYS A 37 -29.37 34.76 -58.35
N LEU A 38 -30.21 34.72 -57.31
CA LEU A 38 -30.16 33.66 -56.29
C LEU A 38 -30.58 32.29 -56.85
N LEU A 39 -31.63 32.25 -57.68
CA LEU A 39 -32.04 31.04 -58.41
C LEU A 39 -30.90 30.52 -59.30
N GLN A 40 -30.26 31.40 -60.09
CA GLN A 40 -29.13 31.05 -60.94
C GLN A 40 -27.91 30.56 -60.15
N HIS A 41 -27.62 31.15 -58.98
CA HIS A 41 -26.56 30.69 -58.07
C HIS A 41 -26.79 29.25 -57.59
N HIS A 42 -28.06 28.84 -57.43
CA HIS A 42 -28.47 27.46 -57.10
C HIS A 42 -28.72 26.58 -58.34
N GLY A 43 -28.42 27.06 -59.56
CA GLY A 43 -28.58 26.31 -60.80
C GLY A 43 -30.00 26.27 -61.38
N PHE A 44 -30.93 27.04 -60.82
CA PHE A 44 -32.31 27.15 -61.33
C PHE A 44 -32.42 28.20 -62.46
N LYS A 45 -33.42 28.03 -63.32
CA LYS A 45 -33.73 29.00 -64.38
C LYS A 45 -34.34 30.29 -63.78
N PRO A 46 -34.01 31.48 -64.30
CA PRO A 46 -34.65 32.73 -63.89
C PRO A 46 -36.12 32.78 -64.31
N VAL A 47 -36.92 33.53 -63.55
CA VAL A 47 -38.31 33.88 -63.85
C VAL A 47 -38.32 35.12 -64.75
N HIS A 48 -39.00 35.02 -65.90
CA HIS A 48 -39.14 36.10 -66.86
C HIS A 48 -40.57 36.63 -66.91
N PHE A 49 -40.74 37.95 -67.10
CA PHE A 49 -42.04 38.59 -67.27
C PHE A 49 -42.36 38.75 -68.75
N ALA A 50 -43.62 38.46 -69.10
CA ALA A 50 -44.13 38.61 -70.46
C ALA A 50 -44.51 40.08 -70.75
N ASP A 51 -44.09 40.60 -71.90
CA ASP A 51 -44.45 41.96 -72.35
C ASP A 51 -45.98 42.07 -72.58
N PRO A 52 -46.67 43.03 -71.93
CA PRO A 52 -48.10 43.30 -72.16
C PRO A 52 -48.48 43.60 -73.62
N GLY A 53 -47.55 44.10 -74.46
CA GLY A 53 -47.83 44.49 -75.85
C GLY A 53 -47.61 43.41 -76.90
N GLY A 54 -46.90 42.31 -76.58
CA GLY A 54 -46.35 41.38 -77.58
C GLY A 54 -46.95 39.97 -77.62
N ASN A 55 -47.86 39.61 -76.70
CA ASN A 55 -48.25 38.22 -76.47
C ASN A 55 -49.68 37.89 -76.94
N THR A 56 -49.79 37.02 -77.95
CA THR A 56 -51.07 36.59 -78.54
C THR A 56 -51.68 35.32 -77.94
N ASN A 57 -50.92 34.50 -77.23
CA ASN A 57 -51.38 33.19 -76.72
C ASN A 57 -51.52 33.15 -75.19
N ILE A 58 -52.62 33.70 -74.68
CA ILE A 58 -52.96 33.69 -73.24
C ILE A 58 -53.04 32.25 -72.66
N SER A 59 -53.14 31.21 -73.49
CA SER A 59 -53.08 29.80 -73.07
C SER A 59 -51.77 29.42 -72.39
N ASP A 60 -50.66 29.98 -72.90
CA ASP A 60 -49.32 29.79 -72.36
C ASP A 60 -49.03 30.85 -71.27
N LEU A 61 -50.11 31.47 -70.76
CA LEU A 61 -50.17 32.50 -69.73
C LEU A 61 -51.18 32.15 -68.55
N ILE A 62 -50.85 32.35 -67.26
CA ILE A 62 -51.82 32.42 -66.12
C ILE A 62 -52.11 33.89 -65.74
N VAL A 63 -52.68 34.16 -64.56
CA VAL A 63 -52.74 35.50 -63.94
C VAL A 63 -52.23 35.42 -62.49
N LEU A 64 -51.17 36.16 -62.16
CA LEU A 64 -50.69 36.40 -60.79
C LEU A 64 -51.06 37.83 -60.49
N ASP A 65 -51.88 38.02 -59.46
CA ASP A 65 -52.01 39.33 -58.87
C ASP A 65 -50.72 39.73 -58.13
N LYS A 66 -50.52 41.04 -57.94
CA LYS A 66 -49.32 41.58 -57.31
C LYS A 66 -49.05 41.01 -55.90
N LYS A 67 -50.09 40.62 -55.15
CA LYS A 67 -49.92 40.05 -53.81
C LYS A 67 -49.32 38.65 -53.89
N SER A 68 -49.90 37.77 -54.72
CA SER A 68 -49.36 36.42 -54.93
C SER A 68 -47.95 36.43 -55.50
N ALA A 69 -47.62 37.36 -56.41
CA ALA A 69 -46.25 37.53 -56.91
C ALA A 69 -45.26 37.89 -55.79
N GLY A 70 -45.63 38.85 -54.93
CA GLY A 70 -44.82 39.23 -53.77
C GLY A 70 -44.64 38.09 -52.75
N GLU A 71 -45.70 37.32 -52.50
CA GLU A 71 -45.68 36.17 -51.58
C GLU A 71 -44.79 35.02 -52.10
N ILE A 72 -44.92 34.64 -53.38
CA ILE A 72 -44.07 33.62 -54.00
C ILE A 72 -42.60 34.07 -54.00
N ARG A 73 -42.34 35.33 -54.36
CA ARG A 73 -40.99 35.93 -54.36
C ARG A 73 -40.35 35.91 -52.98
N MET A 74 -41.12 36.21 -51.93
CA MET A 74 -40.67 36.12 -50.53
C MET A 74 -40.37 34.66 -50.16
N SER A 75 -41.29 33.73 -50.45
CA SER A 75 -41.12 32.31 -50.18
C SER A 75 -39.85 31.74 -50.84
N LEU A 76 -39.60 32.07 -52.11
CA LEU A 76 -38.38 31.66 -52.82
C LEU A 76 -37.12 32.23 -52.17
N ARG A 77 -37.11 33.53 -51.81
CA ARG A 77 -35.97 34.13 -51.07
C ARG A 77 -35.71 33.40 -49.75
N THR A 78 -36.75 33.12 -48.96
CA THR A 78 -36.61 32.42 -47.68
C THR A 78 -36.13 30.98 -47.87
N MET A 79 -36.65 30.25 -48.85
CA MET A 79 -36.22 28.87 -49.11
C MET A 79 -34.78 28.78 -49.61
N LEU A 80 -34.35 29.66 -50.50
CA LEU A 80 -32.99 29.66 -51.04
C LEU A 80 -31.95 30.08 -49.97
N THR A 81 -32.25 31.10 -49.17
CA THR A 81 -31.36 31.50 -48.05
C THR A 81 -31.30 30.46 -46.93
N ASP A 82 -32.41 29.76 -46.64
CA ASP A 82 -32.40 28.61 -45.72
C ASP A 82 -31.61 27.42 -46.29
N SER A 83 -31.67 27.18 -47.61
CA SER A 83 -30.84 26.17 -48.29
C SER A 83 -29.34 26.45 -48.12
N GLU A 84 -28.90 27.70 -48.33
CA GLU A 84 -27.50 28.11 -48.13
C GLU A 84 -27.06 27.94 -46.67
N ARG A 85 -27.92 28.35 -45.73
CA ARG A 85 -27.67 28.17 -44.29
C ARG A 85 -27.54 26.70 -43.90
N ARG A 86 -28.41 25.83 -44.42
CA ARG A 86 -28.34 24.37 -44.20
C ARG A 86 -27.05 23.79 -44.80
N GLN A 87 -26.68 24.21 -46.00
CA GLN A 87 -25.44 23.75 -46.64
C GLN A 87 -24.21 24.17 -45.83
N ALA A 88 -24.17 25.40 -45.32
CA ALA A 88 -23.10 25.87 -44.43
C ALA A 88 -23.02 25.03 -43.13
N LEU A 89 -24.16 24.76 -42.49
CA LEU A 89 -24.25 23.89 -41.30
C LEU A 89 -23.76 22.47 -41.58
N ILE A 90 -24.11 21.89 -42.74
CA ILE A 90 -23.64 20.56 -43.16
C ILE A 90 -22.11 20.55 -43.33
N GLN A 91 -21.52 21.60 -43.94
CA GLN A 91 -20.07 21.69 -44.11
C GLN A 91 -19.34 21.82 -42.76
N GLU A 92 -19.84 22.63 -41.82
CA GLU A 92 -19.25 22.71 -40.48
C GLU A 92 -19.41 21.41 -39.68
N LEU A 93 -20.54 20.70 -39.81
CA LEU A 93 -20.72 19.37 -39.23
C LEU A 93 -19.75 18.35 -39.82
N ILE A 94 -19.47 18.38 -41.12
CA ILE A 94 -18.48 17.50 -41.77
C ILE A 94 -17.06 17.80 -41.25
N LYS A 95 -16.67 19.08 -41.16
CA LYS A 95 -15.38 19.50 -40.59
C LYS A 95 -15.23 19.03 -39.14
N SER A 96 -16.23 19.32 -38.31
CA SER A 96 -16.27 18.90 -36.91
C SER A 96 -16.21 17.38 -36.74
N ASN A 97 -16.96 16.63 -37.56
CA ASN A 97 -16.94 15.17 -37.53
C ASN A 97 -15.57 14.58 -37.91
N ASN A 98 -14.88 15.19 -38.88
CA ASN A 98 -13.53 14.77 -39.27
C ASN A 98 -12.49 15.12 -38.19
N GLN A 99 -12.60 16.28 -37.54
CA GLN A 99 -11.76 16.64 -36.40
C GLN A 99 -11.96 15.68 -35.21
N LEU A 100 -13.22 15.37 -34.87
CA LEU A 100 -13.55 14.38 -33.83
C LEU A 100 -13.04 12.98 -34.15
N LYS A 101 -13.08 12.56 -35.43
CA LYS A 101 -12.47 11.29 -35.88
C LYS A 101 -10.97 11.28 -35.62
N GLU A 102 -10.26 12.33 -36.01
CA GLU A 102 -8.81 12.45 -35.79
C GLU A 102 -8.46 12.41 -34.30
N GLU A 103 -9.20 13.15 -33.47
CA GLU A 103 -9.06 13.11 -32.01
C GLU A 103 -9.29 11.70 -31.44
N VAL A 104 -10.33 10.99 -31.90
CA VAL A 104 -10.57 9.59 -31.50
C VAL A 104 -9.42 8.67 -31.91
N HIS A 105 -8.81 8.84 -33.09
CA HIS A 105 -7.63 8.07 -33.49
C HIS A 105 -6.43 8.38 -32.60
N GLN A 106 -6.18 9.65 -32.28
CA GLN A 106 -5.09 10.06 -31.37
C GLN A 106 -5.32 9.60 -29.92
N HIS A 107 -6.56 9.58 -29.44
CA HIS A 107 -6.91 9.02 -28.13
C HIS A 107 -6.73 7.49 -28.11
N THR A 108 -7.14 6.80 -29.18
CA THR A 108 -6.94 5.34 -29.33
C THR A 108 -5.46 4.98 -29.40
N GLY A 109 -4.64 5.74 -30.15
CA GLY A 109 -3.19 5.59 -30.20
C GLY A 109 -2.53 5.78 -28.84
N ARG A 110 -2.91 6.83 -28.09
CA ARG A 110 -2.43 7.04 -26.70
C ARG A 110 -2.86 5.93 -25.75
N ALA A 111 -4.10 5.45 -25.85
CA ALA A 111 -4.60 4.34 -25.03
C ALA A 111 -3.85 3.03 -25.30
N SER A 112 -3.57 2.70 -26.57
CA SER A 112 -2.80 1.50 -26.93
C SER A 112 -1.36 1.55 -26.40
N GLN A 113 -0.68 2.70 -26.52
CA GLN A 113 0.66 2.90 -25.95
C GLN A 113 0.67 2.77 -24.43
N GLN A 114 -0.35 3.30 -23.75
CA GLN A 114 -0.46 3.16 -22.30
C GLN A 114 -0.78 1.71 -21.89
N SER A 115 -1.62 1.00 -22.64
CA SER A 115 -1.90 -0.42 -22.42
C SER A 115 -0.65 -1.29 -22.59
N GLN A 116 0.18 -0.99 -23.60
CA GLN A 116 1.46 -1.68 -23.78
C GLN A 116 2.39 -1.48 -22.58
N ARG A 117 2.53 -0.24 -22.11
CA ARG A 117 3.35 0.08 -20.92
C ARG A 117 2.84 -0.60 -19.65
N VAL A 118 1.53 -0.73 -19.48
CA VAL A 118 0.95 -1.48 -18.36
C VAL A 118 1.35 -2.95 -18.46
N SER A 119 1.22 -3.58 -19.63
CA SER A 119 1.63 -4.98 -19.84
C SER A 119 3.14 -5.21 -19.63
N GLU A 120 3.99 -4.26 -20.05
CA GLU A 120 5.45 -4.29 -19.77
C GLU A 120 5.74 -4.21 -18.25
N LEU A 121 5.01 -3.37 -17.51
CA LEU A 121 5.15 -3.23 -16.05
C LEU A 121 4.59 -4.46 -15.30
N GLU A 122 3.49 -5.05 -15.77
CA GLU A 122 2.94 -6.30 -15.24
C GLU A 122 3.95 -7.45 -15.39
N GLY A 123 4.56 -7.60 -16.58
CA GLY A 123 5.62 -8.59 -16.81
C GLY A 123 6.84 -8.40 -15.90
N LEU A 124 7.26 -7.15 -15.67
CA LEU A 124 8.34 -6.85 -14.71
C LEU A 124 7.92 -7.17 -13.26
N LEU A 125 6.66 -6.91 -12.89
CA LEU A 125 6.13 -7.21 -11.56
C LEU A 125 6.09 -8.73 -11.30
N ASP A 126 5.73 -9.54 -12.30
CA ASP A 126 5.76 -11.00 -12.18
C ASP A 126 7.19 -11.57 -12.08
N VAL A 127 8.16 -10.98 -12.79
CA VAL A 127 9.59 -11.32 -12.62
C VAL A 127 10.08 -10.98 -11.20
N VAL A 128 9.67 -9.84 -10.65
CA VAL A 128 10.00 -9.47 -9.26
C VAL A 128 9.30 -10.40 -8.25
N ARG A 129 8.01 -10.68 -8.44
CA ARG A 129 7.22 -11.60 -7.61
C ARG A 129 7.83 -12.99 -7.54
N THR A 130 8.18 -13.58 -8.69
CA THR A 130 8.82 -14.91 -8.73
C THR A 130 10.20 -14.91 -8.08
N ARG A 131 10.98 -13.82 -8.21
CA ARG A 131 12.27 -13.70 -7.50
C ARG A 131 12.12 -13.51 -5.99
N VAL A 132 11.10 -12.80 -5.52
CA VAL A 132 10.80 -12.70 -4.09
C VAL A 132 10.38 -14.07 -3.53
N GLN A 133 9.50 -14.80 -4.22
CA GLN A 133 9.10 -16.16 -3.83
C GLN A 133 10.28 -17.15 -3.79
N ASP A 134 11.21 -17.08 -4.74
CA ASP A 134 12.45 -17.88 -4.73
C ASP A 134 13.37 -17.50 -3.54
N LEU A 135 13.48 -16.21 -3.20
CA LEU A 135 14.23 -15.76 -2.03
C LEU A 135 13.57 -16.22 -0.72
N GLU A 136 12.26 -16.05 -0.58
CA GLU A 136 11.48 -16.52 0.57
C GLU A 136 11.59 -18.04 0.74
N GLY A 137 11.45 -18.81 -0.35
CA GLY A 137 11.61 -20.26 -0.35
C GLY A 137 13.01 -20.70 0.09
N ARG A 138 14.07 -20.01 -0.37
CA ARG A 138 15.45 -20.27 0.08
C ARG A 138 15.65 -19.92 1.55
N TYR A 139 15.17 -18.77 2.02
CA TYR A 139 15.23 -18.41 3.45
C TYR A 139 14.48 -19.39 4.35
N LEU A 140 13.28 -19.86 3.94
CA LEU A 140 12.52 -20.86 4.68
C LEU A 140 13.25 -22.22 4.71
N SER A 141 13.85 -22.63 3.59
CA SER A 141 14.65 -23.87 3.53
C SER A 141 15.91 -23.79 4.41
N GLU A 142 16.62 -22.67 4.38
CA GLU A 142 17.79 -22.42 5.24
C GLU A 142 17.39 -22.41 6.72
N ALA A 143 16.31 -21.70 7.08
CA ALA A 143 15.80 -21.68 8.44
C ALA A 143 15.38 -23.07 8.95
N ALA A 144 14.71 -23.87 8.12
CA ALA A 144 14.35 -25.25 8.45
C ALA A 144 15.59 -26.13 8.65
N GLN A 145 16.61 -25.99 7.79
CA GLN A 145 17.87 -26.72 7.92
C GLN A 145 18.63 -26.34 9.21
N GLN A 146 18.73 -25.04 9.52
CA GLN A 146 19.37 -24.54 10.73
C GLN A 146 18.62 -24.98 12.00
N HIS A 147 17.28 -24.99 11.98
CA HIS A 147 16.48 -25.51 13.08
C HIS A 147 16.73 -27.01 13.30
N GLY A 148 16.75 -27.81 12.23
CA GLY A 148 17.07 -29.24 12.30
C GLY A 148 18.47 -29.51 12.86
N HIS A 149 19.48 -28.75 12.42
CA HIS A 149 20.85 -28.89 12.94
C HIS A 149 20.96 -28.46 14.41
N THR A 150 20.28 -27.39 14.80
CA THR A 150 20.21 -26.92 16.19
C THR A 150 19.54 -27.96 17.09
N HIS A 151 18.46 -28.59 16.63
CA HIS A 151 17.78 -29.66 17.38
C HIS A 151 18.70 -30.88 17.60
N LEU A 152 19.43 -31.31 16.56
CA LEU A 152 20.42 -32.40 16.68
C LEU A 152 21.52 -32.06 17.69
N LEU A 153 22.15 -30.89 17.58
CA LEU A 153 23.16 -30.43 18.54
C LEU A 153 22.61 -30.32 19.98
N GLN A 154 21.35 -29.92 20.14
CA GLN A 154 20.70 -29.85 21.45
C GLN A 154 20.42 -31.25 22.02
N GLN A 155 20.13 -32.24 21.19
CA GLN A 155 20.02 -33.65 21.59
C GLN A 155 21.40 -34.20 22.00
N GLU A 156 22.42 -34.05 21.17
CA GLU A 156 23.79 -34.47 21.47
C GLU A 156 24.31 -33.85 22.77
N ARG A 157 24.05 -32.55 23.00
CA ARG A 157 24.36 -31.88 24.27
C ARG A 157 23.67 -32.55 25.47
N LYS A 158 22.37 -32.87 25.36
CA LYS A 158 21.61 -33.54 26.44
C LYS A 158 22.16 -34.94 26.71
N GLU A 159 22.57 -35.67 25.69
CA GLU A 159 23.16 -37.00 25.81
C GLU A 159 24.55 -36.94 26.45
N ALA A 160 25.43 -36.05 25.98
CA ALA A 160 26.73 -35.80 26.58
C ALA A 160 26.63 -35.34 28.04
N GLN A 161 25.68 -34.47 28.38
CA GLN A 161 25.47 -34.03 29.76
C GLN A 161 25.09 -35.19 30.69
N LYS A 162 24.17 -36.08 30.26
CA LYS A 162 23.84 -37.30 31.02
C LYS A 162 25.05 -38.21 31.21
N GLN A 163 25.93 -38.33 30.21
CA GLN A 163 27.17 -39.09 30.32
C GLN A 163 28.12 -38.48 31.35
N CYS A 164 28.28 -37.15 31.37
CA CYS A 164 29.06 -36.44 32.39
C CYS A 164 28.50 -36.67 33.80
N GLU A 165 27.18 -36.52 34.01
CA GLU A 165 26.52 -36.76 35.31
C GLU A 165 26.77 -38.19 35.83
N VAL A 166 26.70 -39.21 34.95
CA VAL A 166 27.00 -40.61 35.30
C VAL A 166 28.49 -40.82 35.63
N LEU A 167 29.41 -40.14 34.93
CA LEU A 167 30.84 -40.22 35.21
C LEU A 167 31.21 -39.52 36.52
N GLU A 168 30.58 -38.38 36.84
CA GLU A 168 30.75 -37.68 38.12
C GLU A 168 30.29 -38.55 39.30
N GLN A 169 29.14 -39.23 39.18
CA GLN A 169 28.66 -40.18 40.19
C GLN A 169 29.62 -41.37 40.38
N LYS A 170 30.17 -41.93 39.29
CA LYS A 170 31.19 -42.99 39.39
C LYS A 170 32.47 -42.50 40.07
N LEU A 171 32.84 -41.25 39.83
CA LEU A 171 34.06 -40.65 40.39
C LEU A 171 33.86 -40.27 41.87
N SER A 172 32.66 -39.85 42.29
CA SER A 172 32.35 -39.67 43.72
C SER A 172 32.35 -41.00 44.48
N THR A 173 31.73 -42.06 43.95
CA THR A 173 31.75 -43.39 44.59
C THR A 173 33.18 -43.94 44.71
N GLN A 174 34.01 -43.81 43.67
CA GLN A 174 35.42 -44.22 43.75
C GLN A 174 36.24 -43.39 44.76
N ARG A 175 35.94 -42.09 44.92
CA ARG A 175 36.57 -41.26 45.97
C ARG A 175 36.17 -41.71 47.38
N GLU A 176 34.91 -42.08 47.58
CA GLU A 176 34.43 -42.61 48.87
C GLU A 176 35.06 -43.96 49.21
N GLU A 177 35.14 -44.88 48.24
CA GLU A 177 35.85 -46.15 48.37
C GLU A 177 37.33 -45.95 48.70
N ALA A 178 38.02 -45.07 47.97
CA ALA A 178 39.41 -44.74 48.23
C ALA A 178 39.61 -44.14 49.64
N ALA A 179 38.71 -43.26 50.09
CA ALA A 179 38.75 -42.70 51.43
C ALA A 179 38.48 -43.77 52.53
N GLN A 180 37.56 -44.72 52.29
CA GLN A 180 37.38 -45.86 53.20
C GLN A 180 38.62 -46.75 53.27
N LEU A 181 39.25 -47.05 52.13
CA LEU A 181 40.47 -47.85 52.06
C LEU A 181 41.63 -47.14 52.80
N GLN A 182 41.83 -45.84 52.57
CA GLN A 182 42.83 -45.04 53.31
C GLN A 182 42.60 -45.07 54.82
N ARG A 183 41.35 -44.94 55.30
CA ARG A 183 41.02 -45.05 56.72
C ARG A 183 41.36 -46.43 57.28
N LYS A 184 40.97 -47.52 56.59
CA LYS A 184 41.32 -48.90 56.99
C LYS A 184 42.84 -49.08 57.07
N LEU A 185 43.56 -48.62 56.06
CA LEU A 185 45.02 -48.72 55.96
C LEU A 185 45.70 -47.96 57.11
N TYR A 186 45.25 -46.74 57.43
CA TYR A 186 45.71 -45.97 58.60
C TYR A 186 45.50 -46.72 59.92
N PHE A 187 44.31 -47.30 60.16
CA PHE A 187 44.06 -48.08 61.38
C PHE A 187 44.97 -49.31 61.47
N THR A 188 45.15 -50.06 60.37
CA THR A 188 46.07 -51.21 60.35
C THR A 188 47.53 -50.81 60.55
N ILE A 189 48.00 -49.70 59.96
CA ILE A 189 49.35 -49.18 60.20
C ILE A 189 49.51 -48.83 61.68
N ARG A 190 48.59 -48.05 62.25
CA ARG A 190 48.64 -47.63 63.66
C ARG A 190 48.60 -48.82 64.63
N GLU A 191 47.85 -49.86 64.32
CA GLU A 191 47.83 -51.09 65.11
C GLU A 191 49.16 -51.87 64.99
N GLN A 192 49.73 -51.97 63.79
CA GLN A 192 51.05 -52.58 63.58
C GLN A 192 52.17 -51.78 64.24
N GLU A 193 52.16 -50.45 64.18
CA GLU A 193 53.08 -49.58 64.92
C GLU A 193 52.97 -49.82 66.43
N GLN A 194 51.75 -49.94 66.98
CA GLN A 194 51.55 -50.29 68.38
C GLN A 194 52.00 -51.72 68.72
N ARG A 195 51.87 -52.67 67.79
CA ARG A 195 52.38 -54.04 67.95
C ARG A 195 53.90 -54.08 67.93
N LEU A 196 54.52 -53.40 66.97
CA LEU A 196 55.96 -53.23 66.85
C LEU A 196 56.51 -52.51 68.08
N ALA A 197 55.94 -51.38 68.51
CA ALA A 197 56.35 -50.69 69.73
C ALA A 197 56.24 -51.57 70.99
N ARG A 198 55.23 -52.44 71.09
CA ARG A 198 55.15 -53.47 72.14
C ARG A 198 56.28 -54.50 72.02
N GLN A 199 56.54 -55.03 70.82
CA GLN A 199 57.62 -55.98 70.56
C GLN A 199 59.00 -55.35 70.83
N SER A 200 59.28 -54.14 70.36
CA SER A 200 60.51 -53.39 70.60
C SER A 200 60.70 -53.07 72.09
N ARG A 201 59.64 -52.76 72.86
CA ARG A 201 59.74 -52.63 74.32
C ARG A 201 60.10 -53.96 74.98
N THR A 202 59.48 -55.07 74.57
CA THR A 202 59.83 -56.41 75.07
C THR A 202 61.26 -56.78 74.71
N PHE A 203 61.68 -56.54 73.47
CA PHE A 203 63.04 -56.77 72.99
C PHE A 203 64.04 -55.89 73.74
N GLN A 204 63.77 -54.60 73.91
CA GLN A 204 64.63 -53.69 74.68
C GLN A 204 64.69 -54.07 76.17
N ASN A 205 63.63 -54.67 76.74
CA ASN A 205 63.65 -55.24 78.09
C ASN A 205 64.42 -56.56 78.19
N ILE A 206 64.55 -57.32 77.09
CA ILE A 206 65.44 -58.48 76.97
C ILE A 206 66.88 -58.01 76.79
N CYS A 207 67.14 -57.11 75.83
CA CYS A 207 68.43 -56.47 75.62
C CYS A 207 68.94 -55.81 76.90
N LYS A 208 68.13 -55.09 77.69
CA LYS A 208 68.58 -54.53 78.98
C LYS A 208 69.03 -55.58 80.00
N ARG A 209 68.60 -56.85 79.91
CA ARG A 209 69.15 -57.97 80.70
C ARG A 209 70.43 -58.53 80.10
N VAL A 210 70.57 -58.51 78.77
CA VAL A 210 71.77 -58.98 78.04
C VAL A 210 72.90 -57.94 78.04
N SER A 211 72.58 -56.64 78.03
CA SER A 211 73.50 -55.51 78.16
C SER A 211 74.15 -55.40 79.54
N GLN A 212 73.58 -56.07 80.55
CA GLN A 212 74.29 -56.28 81.83
C GLN A 212 75.42 -57.33 81.71
N GLN A 213 75.62 -57.93 80.52
CA GLN A 213 76.70 -58.86 80.19
C GLN A 213 77.43 -58.49 78.88
N GLN A 214 77.33 -57.26 78.38
CA GLN A 214 78.01 -56.87 77.14
C GLN A 214 79.53 -56.84 77.30
N SER A 215 80.20 -57.72 76.55
CA SER A 215 81.66 -57.77 76.40
C SER A 215 82.13 -56.66 75.44
N PRO A 216 83.33 -56.07 75.61
CA PRO A 216 83.84 -55.04 74.68
C PRO A 216 83.96 -55.50 73.23
N ALA A 217 84.00 -56.82 72.97
CA ALA A 217 83.96 -57.38 71.61
C ALA A 217 82.60 -57.14 70.91
N ASP A 218 81.47 -57.20 71.63
CA ASP A 218 80.14 -57.04 71.05
C ASP A 218 79.89 -55.59 70.60
N GLN A 219 80.45 -54.61 71.33
CA GLN A 219 80.41 -53.20 70.91
C GLN A 219 81.18 -53.00 69.60
N GLN A 220 82.35 -53.63 69.45
CA GLN A 220 83.13 -53.58 68.21
C GLN A 220 82.37 -54.19 67.01
N VAL A 221 81.57 -55.23 67.23
CA VAL A 221 80.72 -55.84 66.18
C VAL A 221 79.57 -54.90 65.81
N LEU A 222 78.93 -54.23 66.79
CA LEU A 222 77.88 -53.26 66.54
C LEU A 222 78.39 -52.02 65.78
N ASP A 223 79.54 -51.47 66.17
CA ASP A 223 80.16 -50.33 65.47
C ASP A 223 80.52 -50.68 64.00
N VAL A 224 80.89 -51.93 63.72
CA VAL A 224 81.11 -52.44 62.36
C VAL A 224 79.80 -52.61 61.60
N ILE A 225 78.72 -53.05 62.24
CA ILE A 225 77.39 -53.13 61.62
C ILE A 225 76.88 -51.73 61.25
N ASP A 226 76.95 -50.76 62.17
CA ASP A 226 76.58 -49.35 61.92
C ASP A 226 77.38 -48.76 60.75
N PHE A 227 78.69 -49.06 60.66
CA PHE A 227 79.54 -48.65 59.54
C PHE A 227 79.06 -49.24 58.20
N TYR A 228 78.71 -50.53 58.16
CA TYR A 228 78.21 -51.17 56.95
C TYR A 228 76.78 -50.74 56.58
N GLU A 229 75.88 -50.52 57.53
CA GLU A 229 74.54 -49.96 57.28
C GLU A 229 74.63 -48.52 56.72
N THR A 230 75.52 -47.70 57.28
CA THR A 230 75.81 -46.34 56.78
C THR A 230 76.45 -46.36 55.38
N LYS A 231 77.19 -47.42 55.03
CA LYS A 231 77.72 -47.63 53.66
C LYS A 231 76.69 -48.22 52.69
N MET A 232 75.69 -48.93 53.17
CA MET A 232 74.69 -49.62 52.36
C MET A 232 73.54 -48.70 51.91
N THR A 233 73.21 -47.68 52.70
CA THR A 233 72.21 -46.66 52.32
C THR A 233 72.54 -45.90 51.01
N PRO A 234 73.74 -45.33 50.79
CA PRO A 234 74.05 -44.66 49.51
C PRO A 234 74.06 -45.64 48.32
N LEU A 235 74.52 -46.88 48.50
CA LEU A 235 74.51 -47.90 47.44
C LEU A 235 73.08 -48.33 47.05
N LEU A 236 72.15 -48.36 48.01
CA LEU A 236 70.73 -48.64 47.75
C LEU A 236 70.03 -47.49 47.02
N ASP A 237 70.39 -46.24 47.32
CA ASP A 237 69.86 -45.08 46.58
C ASP A 237 70.51 -44.93 45.20
N GLU A 238 71.78 -45.31 45.04
CA GLU A 238 72.45 -45.41 43.73
C GLU A 238 71.78 -46.51 42.85
N LEU A 239 71.47 -47.68 43.41
CA LEU A 239 70.66 -48.71 42.74
C LEU A 239 69.24 -48.24 42.40
N ARG A 240 68.63 -47.40 43.25
CA ARG A 240 67.30 -46.82 43.00
C ARG A 240 67.32 -45.78 41.89
N ALA A 241 68.41 -45.02 41.76
CA ALA A 241 68.65 -44.08 40.68
C ALA A 241 68.94 -44.80 39.34
N VAL A 242 69.79 -45.85 39.35
CA VAL A 242 70.13 -46.63 38.15
C VAL A 242 68.93 -47.41 37.61
N LYS A 243 68.02 -47.87 38.47
CA LYS A 243 66.77 -48.54 38.05
C LYS A 243 65.72 -47.60 37.42
N GLY A 244 66.02 -46.30 37.32
CA GLY A 244 65.18 -45.30 36.64
C GLY A 244 65.35 -45.21 35.12
N GLN A 245 66.20 -46.04 34.51
CA GLN A 245 66.49 -46.04 33.07
C GLN A 245 66.16 -47.39 32.41
N PRO A 246 65.23 -47.44 31.44
CA PRO A 246 65.05 -48.59 30.56
C PRO A 246 65.28 -48.22 29.07
N GLU A 247 66.37 -48.70 28.47
CA GLU A 247 66.51 -48.80 27.01
C GLU A 247 66.30 -50.25 26.51
N GLY A 248 65.35 -50.42 25.57
CA GLY A 248 65.24 -51.57 24.66
C GLY A 248 64.77 -52.92 25.24
N SER A 249 64.09 -53.81 24.51
CA SER A 249 63.46 -53.73 23.17
C SER A 249 62.45 -54.92 23.05
N PRO A 250 62.02 -55.41 21.87
CA PRO A 250 60.68 -55.17 21.32
C PRO A 250 59.72 -56.38 21.32
N MET A 251 58.52 -56.17 20.74
CA MET A 251 57.67 -57.12 19.97
C MET A 251 56.22 -57.32 20.48
N ALA A 252 55.28 -57.41 19.53
CA ALA A 252 53.88 -57.87 19.60
C ALA A 252 52.80 -57.00 20.31
N GLN A 253 52.10 -56.19 19.51
CA GLN A 253 50.64 -55.94 19.62
C GLN A 253 49.86 -57.23 19.25
N PRO A 254 48.54 -57.41 19.58
CA PRO A 254 47.45 -56.41 19.66
C PRO A 254 46.56 -56.59 20.94
N THR A 255 45.44 -55.89 21.23
CA THR A 255 44.39 -55.21 20.44
C THR A 255 43.66 -54.18 21.32
N GLY A 256 43.21 -53.05 20.74
CA GLY A 256 41.93 -52.41 21.13
C GLY A 256 41.88 -51.53 22.39
N MET A 257 42.08 -50.22 22.22
CA MET A 257 41.13 -49.16 22.59
C MET A 257 41.64 -47.84 22.00
N LYS A 258 40.99 -47.34 20.95
CA LYS A 258 41.26 -46.02 20.36
C LYS A 258 40.27 -45.01 20.92
N GLU A 259 40.66 -44.24 21.92
CA GLU A 259 40.07 -42.92 22.12
C GLU A 259 41.00 -41.88 21.49
N ALA A 260 40.46 -41.15 20.51
CA ALA A 260 41.22 -40.24 19.68
C ALA A 260 41.32 -38.87 20.35
N THR A 261 42.22 -38.72 21.32
CA THR A 261 42.74 -37.40 21.67
C THR A 261 43.36 -36.81 20.39
N PRO A 262 42.87 -35.66 19.87
CA PRO A 262 43.36 -35.13 18.60
C PRO A 262 44.83 -34.80 18.75
N SER A 263 45.68 -35.48 17.97
CA SER A 263 47.12 -35.22 17.95
C SER A 263 47.36 -33.74 17.75
N PHE A 264 48.34 -33.17 18.47
CA PHE A 264 48.74 -31.76 18.37
C PHE A 264 48.95 -31.32 16.89
N LYS A 265 49.39 -32.25 16.04
CA LYS A 265 49.49 -32.10 14.59
C LYS A 265 48.16 -31.73 13.92
N THR A 266 47.05 -32.36 14.30
CA THR A 266 45.70 -32.11 13.77
C THR A 266 45.19 -30.71 14.16
N VAL A 267 45.44 -30.29 15.41
CA VAL A 267 45.07 -28.95 15.90
C VAL A 267 45.90 -27.88 15.18
N LEU A 268 47.21 -28.09 15.02
CA LEU A 268 48.06 -27.19 14.23
C LEU A 268 47.63 -27.11 12.76
N GLN A 269 47.26 -28.23 12.13
CA GLN A 269 46.75 -28.23 10.75
C GLN A 269 45.43 -27.47 10.63
N ALA A 270 44.50 -27.65 11.55
CA ALA A 270 43.25 -26.89 11.60
C ALA A 270 43.50 -25.39 11.77
N TYR A 271 44.42 -25.00 12.65
CA TYR A 271 44.77 -23.59 12.88
C TYR A 271 45.47 -22.96 11.66
N GLN A 272 46.38 -23.70 11.01
CA GLN A 272 47.05 -23.28 9.78
C GLN A 272 46.06 -23.13 8.62
N GLU A 273 45.05 -24.00 8.53
CA GLU A 273 43.99 -23.88 7.52
C GLU A 273 43.02 -22.73 7.83
N GLN A 274 42.70 -22.50 9.10
CA GLN A 274 41.91 -21.34 9.52
C GLN A 274 42.63 -20.02 9.21
N GLN A 275 43.95 -19.94 9.39
CA GLN A 275 44.76 -18.81 8.93
C GLN A 275 44.68 -18.60 7.41
N LYS A 276 44.78 -19.67 6.61
CA LYS A 276 44.64 -19.59 5.14
C LYS A 276 43.25 -19.10 4.72
N ARG A 277 42.19 -19.60 5.36
CA ARG A 277 40.80 -19.17 5.09
C ARG A 277 40.58 -17.69 5.49
N SER A 278 41.10 -17.27 6.65
CA SER A 278 41.06 -15.87 7.09
C SER A 278 41.84 -14.94 6.15
N HIS A 279 42.99 -15.39 5.63
CA HIS A 279 43.77 -14.62 4.64
C HIS A 279 43.02 -14.48 3.32
N ALA A 280 42.41 -15.56 2.82
CA ALA A 280 41.60 -15.52 1.59
C ALA A 280 40.40 -14.57 1.71
N GLN A 281 39.69 -14.58 2.85
CA GLN A 281 38.61 -13.62 3.14
C GLN A 281 39.12 -12.18 3.22
N ALA A 282 40.28 -11.94 3.83
CA ALA A 282 40.88 -10.60 3.89
C ALA A 282 41.24 -10.08 2.48
N GLU A 283 41.81 -10.92 1.62
CA GLU A 283 42.06 -10.56 0.21
C GLU A 283 40.76 -10.30 -0.57
N GLU A 284 39.70 -11.09 -0.34
CA GLU A 284 38.42 -10.90 -1.02
C GLU A 284 37.75 -9.58 -0.62
N LEU A 285 37.72 -9.27 0.68
CA LEU A 285 37.29 -7.97 1.19
C LEU A 285 38.16 -6.82 0.65
N GLN A 286 39.47 -7.03 0.51
CA GLN A 286 40.35 -6.03 -0.10
C GLN A 286 40.03 -5.79 -1.57
N ARG A 287 39.78 -6.85 -2.37
CA ARG A 287 39.32 -6.73 -3.77
C ARG A 287 37.97 -6.01 -3.86
N GLU A 288 37.05 -6.29 -2.95
CA GLU A 288 35.74 -5.63 -2.91
C GLU A 288 35.84 -4.15 -2.53
N VAL A 289 36.71 -3.80 -1.57
CA VAL A 289 37.03 -2.40 -1.25
C VAL A 289 37.66 -1.68 -2.45
N GLU A 290 38.58 -2.32 -3.18
CA GLU A 290 39.15 -1.74 -4.41
C GLU A 290 38.09 -1.54 -5.50
N ARG A 291 37.17 -2.50 -5.69
CA ARG A 291 36.02 -2.38 -6.60
C ARG A 291 35.11 -1.22 -6.21
N LEU A 292 34.74 -1.12 -4.94
CA LEU A 292 33.88 -0.05 -4.42
C LEU A 292 34.53 1.34 -4.54
N LYS A 293 35.85 1.46 -4.35
CA LYS A 293 36.59 2.70 -4.66
C LYS A 293 36.50 3.06 -6.14
N GLN A 294 36.77 2.11 -7.04
CA GLN A 294 36.65 2.36 -8.49
C GLN A 294 35.24 2.77 -8.90
N ASP A 295 34.20 2.20 -8.28
CA ASP A 295 32.81 2.56 -8.58
C ASP A 295 32.41 3.91 -7.97
N LEU A 296 33.01 4.33 -6.86
CA LEU A 296 32.92 5.69 -6.33
C LEU A 296 33.62 6.71 -7.24
N GLU A 297 34.78 6.38 -7.81
CA GLU A 297 35.53 7.23 -8.76
C GLU A 297 34.82 7.37 -10.11
N LYS A 298 34.15 6.32 -10.60
CA LYS A 298 33.32 6.36 -11.82
C LYS A 298 32.01 7.14 -11.63
N ARG A 299 31.61 7.45 -10.39
CA ARG A 299 30.33 8.11 -10.10
C ARG A 299 30.43 9.60 -10.48
N PRO A 300 29.50 10.15 -11.28
CA PRO A 300 29.56 11.56 -11.66
C PRO A 300 29.64 12.47 -10.44
N SER A 301 30.65 13.35 -10.38
CA SER A 301 30.84 14.17 -9.20
C SER A 301 29.69 15.17 -9.06
N LEU A 302 29.48 15.69 -7.85
CA LEU A 302 28.44 16.68 -7.59
C LEU A 302 28.67 17.98 -8.39
N ARG A 303 29.92 18.23 -8.85
CA ARG A 303 30.25 19.29 -9.81
C ARG A 303 29.81 18.95 -11.24
N ASP A 304 29.99 17.72 -11.69
CA ASP A 304 29.55 17.26 -13.01
C ASP A 304 28.03 17.25 -13.13
N VAL A 305 27.33 16.76 -12.10
CA VAL A 305 25.86 16.80 -12.04
C VAL A 305 25.35 18.25 -12.08
N LYS A 306 26.01 19.18 -11.37
CA LYS A 306 25.71 20.62 -11.46
C LYS A 306 26.01 21.20 -12.86
N PHE A 307 27.11 20.79 -13.49
CA PHE A 307 27.50 21.21 -14.83
C PHE A 307 26.50 20.71 -15.89
N TYR A 308 26.12 19.43 -15.88
CA TYR A 308 25.12 18.88 -16.78
C TYR A 308 23.72 19.48 -16.54
N LYS A 309 23.33 19.72 -15.27
CA LYS A 309 22.09 20.46 -14.93
C LYS A 309 22.10 21.89 -15.47
N HIS A 310 23.23 22.59 -15.39
CA HIS A 310 23.37 23.93 -15.95
C HIS A 310 23.37 23.91 -17.49
N LYS A 311 24.03 22.91 -18.11
CA LYS A 311 24.06 22.71 -19.57
C LYS A 311 22.67 22.38 -20.12
N LEU A 312 21.88 21.55 -19.43
CA LEU A 312 20.47 21.30 -19.71
C LEU A 312 19.65 22.59 -19.63
N ARG A 313 19.74 23.33 -18.53
CA ARG A 313 19.05 24.62 -18.36
C ARG A 313 19.40 25.64 -19.47
N ARG A 314 20.65 25.65 -19.95
CA ARG A 314 21.07 26.47 -21.09
C ARG A 314 20.54 25.97 -22.44
N LEU A 315 20.42 24.66 -22.64
CA LEU A 315 19.78 24.07 -23.84
C LEU A 315 18.27 24.32 -23.88
N GLU A 316 17.60 24.24 -22.72
CA GLU A 316 16.19 24.61 -22.55
C GLU A 316 15.97 26.11 -22.85
N GLY A 317 16.81 26.99 -22.29
CA GLY A 317 16.79 28.43 -22.61
C GLY A 317 17.05 28.70 -24.10
N SER A 318 18.00 28.01 -24.72
CA SER A 318 18.35 28.19 -26.14
C SER A 318 17.24 27.72 -27.10
N LYS A 319 16.34 26.82 -26.67
CA LYS A 319 15.11 26.50 -27.41
C LYS A 319 14.06 27.63 -27.32
N LYS A 320 14.10 28.45 -26.26
CA LYS A 320 13.10 29.50 -25.99
C LYS A 320 13.41 30.85 -26.67
N HIS A 321 14.68 31.16 -26.92
CA HIS A 321 15.14 32.47 -27.42
C HIS A 321 15.37 32.56 -28.95
N LYS A 322 14.82 31.65 -29.76
CA LYS A 322 14.91 31.75 -31.24
C LYS A 322 13.84 32.63 -31.89
N SER A 323 12.93 33.21 -31.12
CA SER A 323 11.98 34.23 -31.61
C SER A 323 12.27 35.61 -31.00
N THR A 324 12.23 36.61 -31.89
CA THR A 324 12.07 38.05 -31.61
C THR A 324 13.33 38.81 -31.16
N ARG A 325 13.59 39.96 -31.83
CA ARG A 325 14.83 40.76 -31.76
C ARG A 325 14.48 42.27 -31.77
N SER A 326 15.15 43.05 -30.90
CA SER A 326 15.42 44.52 -30.99
C SER A 326 14.23 45.53 -30.89
N PRO A 327 14.48 46.86 -30.72
CA PRO A 327 15.38 47.52 -29.74
C PRO A 327 14.89 48.89 -29.17
N ASN A 328 15.65 49.45 -28.19
CA ASN A 328 15.87 50.90 -27.89
C ASN A 328 14.66 51.78 -27.44
N GLU A 329 14.79 52.95 -26.78
CA GLU A 329 15.92 53.81 -26.36
C GLU A 329 15.51 54.75 -25.17
N ASP A 330 16.47 55.26 -24.39
CA ASP A 330 16.63 56.64 -23.83
C ASP A 330 15.45 57.44 -23.16
N ASN A 331 15.61 58.38 -22.21
CA ASN A 331 16.80 58.93 -21.51
C ASN A 331 16.44 59.65 -20.17
N THR A 332 17.47 60.09 -19.44
CA THR A 332 17.62 61.22 -18.46
C THR A 332 16.46 62.24 -18.27
N SER A 333 16.26 62.92 -17.12
CA SER A 333 17.15 63.27 -15.99
C SER A 333 16.40 63.91 -14.79
N GLU A 334 17.18 64.32 -13.77
CA GLU A 334 16.96 65.45 -12.83
C GLU A 334 16.66 65.12 -11.36
N THR A 335 17.77 65.13 -10.61
CA THR A 335 17.91 64.92 -9.18
C THR A 335 17.78 66.24 -8.41
N SER A 336 16.63 66.55 -7.79
CA SER A 336 16.55 67.68 -6.83
C SER A 336 15.46 67.57 -5.74
N GLU A 337 14.28 67.02 -6.04
CA GLU A 337 13.21 66.74 -5.05
C GLU A 337 13.52 65.50 -4.15
N GLN A 338 14.60 64.79 -4.47
CA GLN A 338 14.80 63.38 -4.14
C GLN A 338 14.90 63.00 -2.66
N THR A 339 15.23 63.90 -1.72
CA THR A 339 15.38 63.48 -0.31
C THR A 339 14.06 63.43 0.46
N LYS A 340 13.07 64.24 0.07
CA LYS A 340 11.69 64.12 0.59
C LYS A 340 10.87 63.15 -0.27
N GLU A 341 11.05 63.19 -1.59
CA GLU A 341 10.47 62.19 -2.47
C GLU A 341 10.96 60.79 -2.16
N ALA A 342 12.25 60.51 -1.92
CA ALA A 342 12.69 59.15 -1.58
C ALA A 342 12.02 58.62 -0.29
N GLY A 343 11.74 59.49 0.68
CA GLY A 343 11.04 59.10 1.91
C GLY A 343 9.56 58.75 1.71
N LEU A 344 8.88 59.40 0.75
CA LEU A 344 7.51 59.08 0.36
C LEU A 344 7.46 57.94 -0.65
N CYS A 345 8.31 57.98 -1.67
CA CYS A 345 8.48 56.97 -2.69
C CYS A 345 8.87 55.63 -2.07
N ALA A 346 9.75 55.56 -1.07
CA ALA A 346 10.01 54.32 -0.34
C ALA A 346 8.77 53.76 0.40
N ARG A 347 7.91 54.62 0.96
CA ARG A 347 6.63 54.19 1.57
C ARG A 347 5.64 53.71 0.53
N TYR A 348 5.52 54.40 -0.61
CA TYR A 348 4.70 53.96 -1.73
C TYR A 348 5.24 52.67 -2.36
N HIS A 349 6.56 52.50 -2.50
CA HIS A 349 7.17 51.25 -2.96
C HIS A 349 6.92 50.10 -1.99
N HIS A 350 6.97 50.35 -0.68
CA HIS A 350 6.65 49.35 0.33
C HIS A 350 5.17 48.94 0.27
N LEU A 351 4.26 49.91 0.20
CA LEU A 351 2.82 49.67 0.06
C LEU A 351 2.50 48.91 -1.25
N LEU A 352 3.11 49.31 -2.38
CA LEU A 352 2.97 48.61 -3.66
C LEU A 352 3.52 47.18 -3.59
N LYS A 353 4.59 46.95 -2.81
CA LYS A 353 5.16 45.62 -2.57
C LYS A 353 4.27 44.75 -1.67
N GLU A 354 3.59 45.32 -0.68
CA GLU A 354 2.57 44.63 0.14
C GLU A 354 1.32 44.28 -0.68
N ILE A 355 0.80 45.24 -1.46
CA ILE A 355 -0.30 45.00 -2.39
C ILE A 355 0.07 43.90 -3.40
N ARG A 356 1.30 43.93 -3.94
CA ARG A 356 1.80 42.88 -4.82
C ARG A 356 1.91 41.53 -4.13
N ALA A 357 2.37 41.46 -2.87
CA ALA A 357 2.38 40.22 -2.10
C ALA A 357 0.96 39.64 -2.01
N ALA A 358 -0.03 40.45 -1.62
CA ALA A 358 -1.44 40.03 -1.57
C ALA A 358 -2.03 39.61 -2.93
N VAL A 359 -1.52 40.14 -4.05
CA VAL A 359 -1.90 39.71 -5.42
C VAL A 359 -1.17 38.45 -5.89
N THR A 360 0.02 38.16 -5.35
CA THR A 360 0.87 37.03 -5.76
C THR A 360 0.87 35.84 -4.80
N ASP A 361 0.31 36.00 -3.59
CA ASP A 361 0.15 34.94 -2.61
C ASP A 361 -0.69 33.78 -3.18
N SER A 362 -0.25 32.57 -2.87
CA SER A 362 -0.46 31.35 -3.68
C SER A 362 -1.87 30.75 -3.70
N ASN A 363 -2.90 31.50 -3.29
CA ASN A 363 -4.31 31.09 -3.29
C ASN A 363 -5.21 31.92 -4.24
N GLY A 364 -4.65 32.83 -5.04
CA GLY A 364 -5.39 33.63 -6.03
C GLY A 364 -5.57 32.94 -7.40
N PRO A 365 -6.71 33.09 -8.12
CA PRO A 365 -6.98 32.31 -9.34
C PRO A 365 -6.24 32.76 -10.62
N PHE A 366 -5.53 33.89 -10.59
CA PHE A 366 -4.94 34.51 -11.78
C PHE A 366 -3.48 34.90 -11.55
N GLN A 367 -2.55 34.09 -12.07
CA GLN A 367 -1.14 34.47 -12.20
C GLN A 367 -0.85 35.04 -13.60
N PRO A 368 -0.55 36.35 -13.73
CA PRO A 368 0.07 36.88 -14.94
C PRO A 368 1.56 36.50 -14.96
N SER A 369 1.93 35.64 -15.90
CA SER A 369 3.33 35.26 -16.12
C SER A 369 4.12 36.38 -16.79
N SER A 370 5.05 37.02 -16.06
CA SER A 370 6.35 37.43 -16.64
C SER A 370 7.38 37.79 -15.56
N VAL A 371 8.64 37.54 -15.87
CA VAL A 371 9.82 38.01 -15.13
C VAL A 371 10.39 39.20 -15.89
N ALA A 372 10.29 40.43 -15.35
CA ALA A 372 10.91 41.62 -15.94
C ALA A 372 11.00 42.81 -14.96
N SER A 373 12.20 43.01 -14.39
CA SER A 373 12.78 44.24 -13.82
C SER A 373 11.88 45.21 -13.02
N ASP A 374 12.21 45.38 -11.73
CA ASP A 374 11.57 46.14 -10.63
C ASP A 374 10.67 47.37 -10.93
N LEU A 375 10.85 48.12 -12.02
CA LEU A 375 9.95 49.21 -12.41
C LEU A 375 8.75 48.77 -13.27
N ALA A 376 8.93 47.78 -14.15
CA ALA A 376 7.84 47.27 -14.99
C ALA A 376 6.84 46.40 -14.21
N GLU A 377 7.24 45.92 -13.03
CA GLU A 377 6.53 44.90 -12.26
C GLU A 377 5.27 45.39 -11.54
N PHE A 378 5.04 46.70 -11.46
CA PHE A 378 3.83 47.28 -10.86
C PHE A 378 2.73 47.61 -11.88
N HIS A 379 3.05 47.68 -13.18
CA HIS A 379 2.05 47.94 -14.23
C HIS A 379 0.99 46.84 -14.38
N THR A 380 1.28 45.61 -13.91
CA THR A 380 0.31 44.50 -13.88
C THR A 380 -0.64 44.58 -12.69
N VAL A 381 -0.29 45.32 -11.62
CA VAL A 381 -1.08 45.41 -10.39
C VAL A 381 -2.33 46.26 -10.61
N VAL A 382 -2.23 47.41 -11.28
CA VAL A 382 -3.37 48.31 -11.51
C VAL A 382 -4.50 47.64 -12.32
N PRO A 383 -4.26 47.01 -13.48
CA PRO A 383 -5.30 46.29 -14.21
C PRO A 383 -5.90 45.12 -13.41
N THR A 384 -5.12 44.48 -12.54
CA THR A 384 -5.59 43.39 -11.68
C THR A 384 -6.53 43.92 -10.59
N LEU A 385 -6.19 45.04 -9.95
CA LEU A 385 -7.06 45.71 -8.97
C LEU A 385 -8.33 46.26 -9.61
N GLU A 386 -8.25 46.80 -10.83
CA GLU A 386 -9.42 47.22 -11.60
C GLU A 386 -10.32 46.03 -11.95
N ALA A 387 -9.74 44.90 -12.36
CA ALA A 387 -10.47 43.65 -12.60
C ALA A 387 -11.15 43.13 -11.33
N TRP A 388 -10.47 43.14 -10.18
CA TRP A 388 -11.05 42.76 -8.88
C TRP A 388 -12.18 43.71 -8.46
N ALA A 389 -12.01 45.02 -8.66
CA ALA A 389 -13.05 46.01 -8.40
C ALA A 389 -14.28 45.83 -9.31
N GLN A 390 -14.07 45.45 -10.58
CA GLN A 390 -15.14 45.07 -11.50
C GLN A 390 -15.82 43.77 -11.07
N GLN A 391 -15.06 42.73 -10.71
CA GLN A 391 -15.59 41.46 -10.19
C GLN A 391 -16.43 41.68 -8.92
N LEU A 392 -15.98 42.51 -7.98
CA LEU A 392 -16.75 42.87 -6.77
C LEU A 392 -18.04 43.65 -7.07
N ARG A 393 -18.09 44.42 -8.17
CA ARG A 393 -19.34 45.05 -8.66
C ARG A 393 -20.27 44.01 -9.26
N LEU A 394 -19.75 43.18 -10.17
CA LEU A 394 -20.49 42.09 -10.82
C LEU A 394 -21.03 41.07 -9.82
N LEU A 395 -20.33 40.83 -8.70
CA LEU A 395 -20.79 39.93 -7.63
C LEU A 395 -22.12 40.40 -7.02
N LYS A 396 -22.33 41.72 -6.87
CA LYS A 396 -23.61 42.30 -6.41
C LYS A 396 -24.71 42.19 -7.46
N ASP A 397 -24.35 42.22 -8.74
CA ASP A 397 -25.30 42.01 -9.85
C ASP A 397 -25.71 40.54 -9.94
N LEU A 398 -24.74 39.62 -9.79
CA LEU A 398 -24.95 38.18 -9.69
C LEU A 398 -25.87 37.83 -8.51
N GLN A 399 -25.61 38.37 -7.31
CA GLN A 399 -26.49 38.17 -6.15
C GLN A 399 -27.93 38.62 -6.43
N ARG A 400 -28.11 39.78 -7.10
CA ARG A 400 -29.42 40.29 -7.49
C ARG A 400 -30.09 39.44 -8.57
N ALA A 401 -29.34 38.84 -9.49
CA ALA A 401 -29.85 37.88 -10.48
C ALA A 401 -30.23 36.53 -9.82
N LEU A 402 -29.38 36.03 -8.92
CA LEU A 402 -29.59 34.78 -8.19
C LEU A 402 -30.82 34.85 -7.28
N ASN A 403 -31.01 35.95 -6.54
CA ASN A 403 -32.21 36.19 -5.75
C ASN A 403 -33.48 36.27 -6.62
N ARG A 404 -33.41 36.82 -7.84
CA ARG A 404 -34.52 36.81 -8.80
C ARG A 404 -34.80 35.40 -9.35
N LEU A 405 -33.77 34.58 -9.54
CA LEU A 405 -33.91 33.20 -10.00
C LEU A 405 -34.49 32.30 -8.89
N THR A 406 -34.00 32.45 -7.66
CA THR A 406 -34.54 31.78 -6.46
C THR A 406 -36.03 32.10 -6.28
N GLY A 407 -36.42 33.38 -6.39
CA GLY A 407 -37.83 33.78 -6.31
C GLY A 407 -38.71 33.29 -7.47
N ARG A 408 -38.14 32.78 -8.57
CA ARG A 408 -38.86 32.13 -9.66
C ARG A 408 -38.95 30.61 -9.48
N LEU A 409 -37.88 29.97 -9.01
CA LEU A 409 -37.80 28.51 -8.86
C LEU A 409 -38.38 28.03 -7.53
N MET A 410 -38.36 28.84 -6.47
CA MET A 410 -38.78 28.48 -5.11
C MET A 410 -39.73 29.53 -4.51
N PRO A 411 -40.98 29.68 -5.01
CA PRO A 411 -41.93 30.70 -4.52
C PRO A 411 -42.32 30.55 -3.03
N TRP A 412 -42.15 29.34 -2.49
CA TRP A 412 -42.55 28.93 -1.14
C TRP A 412 -41.56 29.31 -0.04
N LYS A 413 -40.30 29.64 -0.39
CA LYS A 413 -39.28 30.01 0.59
C LYS A 413 -39.49 31.47 1.01
N PRO A 414 -39.79 31.77 2.28
CA PRO A 414 -39.98 33.16 2.71
C PRO A 414 -38.68 33.94 2.47
N ARG A 415 -38.81 35.09 1.81
CA ARG A 415 -37.69 36.00 1.58
C ARG A 415 -37.28 36.59 2.92
N ASP A 416 -36.17 36.11 3.48
CA ASP A 416 -35.65 36.67 4.72
C ASP A 416 -35.23 38.14 4.48
N GLY A 417 -35.94 39.03 5.18
CA GLY A 417 -35.95 40.46 4.93
C GLY A 417 -34.99 41.19 5.84
N GLY A 418 -33.72 40.75 5.89
CA GLY A 418 -32.80 41.14 6.95
C GLY A 418 -31.34 41.28 6.55
N HIS A 419 -30.93 42.53 6.34
CA HIS A 419 -29.63 43.10 6.73
C HIS A 419 -28.48 43.24 5.72
N THR A 420 -27.87 44.42 5.82
CA THR A 420 -26.68 44.90 5.11
C THR A 420 -25.41 44.28 5.67
N VAL A 421 -25.25 42.97 5.51
CA VAL A 421 -23.97 42.29 5.75
C VAL A 421 -23.20 42.19 4.42
N ALA A 422 -21.88 42.27 4.49
CA ALA A 422 -21.01 42.19 3.30
C ALA A 422 -21.32 40.94 2.49
N VAL A 423 -21.44 41.10 1.17
CA VAL A 423 -21.84 40.06 0.23
C VAL A 423 -20.76 38.99 0.15
N LYS A 424 -20.98 37.85 0.83
CA LYS A 424 -20.09 36.69 0.81
C LYS A 424 -20.35 35.81 -0.41
N VAL A 425 -19.32 35.14 -0.89
CA VAL A 425 -19.41 34.19 -2.02
C VAL A 425 -19.99 32.87 -1.53
N GLU A 426 -19.67 32.51 -0.29
CA GLU A 426 -20.18 31.35 0.44
C GLU A 426 -21.71 31.37 0.54
N ASP A 427 -22.31 32.52 0.86
CA ASP A 427 -23.77 32.67 0.95
C ASP A 427 -24.46 32.49 -0.42
N MET A 428 -23.77 32.83 -1.53
CA MET A 428 -24.26 32.59 -2.88
C MET A 428 -24.06 31.14 -3.33
N LEU A 429 -22.94 30.51 -2.97
CA LEU A 429 -22.73 29.08 -3.17
C LEU A 429 -23.82 28.28 -2.44
N MET A 430 -24.05 28.55 -1.16
CA MET A 430 -25.15 27.93 -0.40
C MET A 430 -26.54 28.16 -1.03
N LEU A 431 -26.77 29.31 -1.67
CA LEU A 431 -28.03 29.56 -2.38
C LEU A 431 -28.10 28.78 -3.71
N VAL A 432 -27.01 28.70 -4.48
CA VAL A 432 -26.89 27.87 -5.69
C VAL A 432 -27.04 26.39 -5.35
N ASP A 433 -26.32 25.90 -4.34
CA ASP A 433 -26.37 24.51 -3.88
C ASP A 433 -27.76 24.17 -3.36
N SER A 434 -28.41 25.06 -2.59
CA SER A 434 -29.82 24.88 -2.20
C SER A 434 -30.76 24.86 -3.41
N MET A 435 -30.47 25.59 -4.49
CA MET A 435 -31.26 25.50 -5.74
C MET A 435 -30.98 24.19 -6.49
N LEU A 436 -29.72 23.73 -6.52
CA LEU A 436 -29.31 22.47 -7.14
C LEU A 436 -29.88 21.24 -6.42
N GLU A 437 -29.81 21.22 -5.09
CA GLU A 437 -30.40 20.19 -4.23
C GLU A 437 -31.92 20.12 -4.39
N ASN A 438 -32.61 21.26 -4.57
CA ASN A 438 -34.05 21.23 -4.82
C ASN A 438 -34.38 20.81 -6.28
N THR A 439 -33.52 21.11 -7.27
CA THR A 439 -33.71 20.54 -8.62
C THR A 439 -33.41 19.04 -8.68
N SER A 440 -32.44 18.52 -7.93
CA SER A 440 -32.20 17.08 -7.84
C SER A 440 -33.26 16.36 -6.99
N ALA A 441 -33.79 17.01 -5.95
CA ALA A 441 -34.88 16.46 -5.14
C ALA A 441 -36.24 16.43 -5.85
N GLU A 442 -36.49 17.27 -6.86
CA GLU A 442 -37.70 17.15 -7.70
C GLU A 442 -37.58 16.10 -8.82
N GLU A 443 -36.37 15.81 -9.33
CA GLU A 443 -36.18 14.70 -10.28
C GLU A 443 -36.55 13.33 -9.67
N ASP A 444 -36.41 13.17 -8.35
CA ASP A 444 -36.68 11.92 -7.61
C ASP A 444 -38.17 11.63 -7.34
N LYS A 445 -39.10 12.51 -7.74
CA LYS A 445 -40.56 12.30 -7.51
C LYS A 445 -41.45 12.27 -8.75
N VAL A 446 -40.89 12.45 -9.95
CA VAL A 446 -41.59 12.14 -11.21
C VAL A 446 -40.76 11.14 -12.01
N LEU A 447 -40.58 9.94 -11.44
CA LEU A 447 -39.99 8.81 -12.14
C LEU A 447 -40.83 8.42 -13.36
N ARG A 448 -40.43 8.95 -14.52
CA ARG A 448 -40.64 8.28 -15.80
C ARG A 448 -39.90 6.94 -15.69
N SER A 449 -40.65 5.88 -15.40
CA SER A 449 -40.13 4.55 -15.02
C SER A 449 -38.87 4.19 -15.83
N PRO A 450 -37.73 3.88 -15.18
CA PRO A 450 -36.47 3.65 -15.90
C PRO A 450 -36.68 2.59 -16.97
N THR A 451 -36.30 2.94 -18.21
CA THR A 451 -36.59 2.15 -19.40
C THR A 451 -36.17 0.69 -19.18
N ARG A 452 -36.95 -0.29 -19.65
CA ARG A 452 -36.63 -1.73 -19.48
C ARG A 452 -35.19 -2.09 -19.88
N TYR A 453 -34.64 -1.39 -20.87
CA TYR A 453 -33.24 -1.49 -21.28
C TYR A 453 -32.25 -1.06 -20.18
N THR A 454 -32.49 0.06 -19.50
CA THR A 454 -31.66 0.56 -18.39
C THR A 454 -31.69 -0.41 -17.20
N LEU A 455 -32.88 -0.90 -16.82
CA LEU A 455 -33.03 -1.92 -15.78
C LEU A 455 -32.33 -3.24 -16.17
N GLY A 456 -32.49 -3.68 -17.42
CA GLY A 456 -31.79 -4.86 -17.94
C GLY A 456 -30.27 -4.70 -17.96
N SER A 457 -29.77 -3.49 -18.27
CA SER A 457 -28.34 -3.16 -18.23
C SER A 457 -27.79 -3.18 -16.79
N MET A 458 -28.51 -2.58 -15.84
CA MET A 458 -28.15 -2.61 -14.41
C MET A 458 -28.09 -4.05 -13.88
N VAL A 459 -29.08 -4.88 -14.21
CA VAL A 459 -29.11 -6.28 -13.80
C VAL A 459 -28.01 -7.08 -14.49
N SER A 460 -27.74 -6.87 -15.79
CA SER A 460 -26.64 -7.52 -16.50
C SER A 460 -25.27 -7.12 -15.92
N HIS A 461 -25.12 -5.88 -15.46
CA HIS A 461 -23.91 -5.42 -14.77
C HIS A 461 -23.76 -6.09 -13.40
N PHE A 462 -24.83 -6.20 -12.61
CA PHE A 462 -24.82 -6.96 -11.36
C PHE A 462 -24.46 -8.44 -11.58
N GLN A 463 -25.03 -9.07 -12.62
CA GLN A 463 -24.72 -10.45 -12.98
C GLN A 463 -23.23 -10.67 -13.31
N LYS A 464 -22.57 -9.69 -13.95
CA LYS A 464 -21.12 -9.71 -14.22
C LYS A 464 -20.26 -9.37 -13.00
N LEU A 465 -20.73 -8.54 -12.07
CA LEU A 465 -19.99 -8.16 -10.87
C LEU A 465 -19.98 -9.24 -9.78
N PHE A 466 -21.02 -10.09 -9.74
CA PHE A 466 -21.23 -11.07 -8.66
C PHE A 466 -21.33 -12.53 -9.15
N ASP A 467 -20.93 -12.78 -10.41
CA ASP A 467 -20.89 -14.08 -11.11
C ASP A 467 -22.22 -14.84 -11.12
N VAL A 468 -23.30 -14.16 -11.51
CA VAL A 468 -24.66 -14.72 -11.53
C VAL A 468 -25.14 -15.01 -12.95
N SER A 469 -25.13 -16.28 -13.33
CA SER A 469 -25.52 -16.75 -14.68
C SER A 469 -27.01 -16.62 -15.02
N SER A 470 -27.91 -16.42 -14.03
CA SER A 470 -29.37 -16.38 -14.24
C SER A 470 -30.04 -15.18 -13.55
N LEU A 471 -31.09 -14.64 -14.18
CA LEU A 471 -31.89 -13.53 -13.62
C LEU A 471 -32.52 -13.90 -12.27
N SER A 472 -32.95 -15.16 -12.10
CA SER A 472 -33.47 -15.70 -10.85
C SER A 472 -32.45 -15.76 -9.72
N GLY A 473 -31.15 -15.91 -10.05
CA GLY A 473 -30.07 -15.92 -9.06
C GLY A 473 -29.69 -14.53 -8.54
N VAL A 474 -30.12 -13.45 -9.21
CA VAL A 474 -29.75 -12.07 -8.87
C VAL A 474 -30.28 -11.68 -7.49
N TYR A 475 -31.54 -11.99 -7.20
CA TYR A 475 -32.18 -11.62 -5.93
C TYR A 475 -31.60 -12.39 -4.73
N PRO A 476 -31.42 -13.73 -4.77
CA PRO A 476 -30.67 -14.46 -3.73
C PRO A 476 -29.25 -13.92 -3.51
N ARG A 477 -28.50 -13.66 -4.59
CA ARG A 477 -27.13 -13.15 -4.50
C ARG A 477 -27.06 -11.74 -3.94
N MET A 478 -28.03 -10.89 -4.27
CA MET A 478 -28.15 -9.54 -3.73
C MET A 478 -28.38 -9.58 -2.21
N ASN A 479 -29.29 -10.45 -1.74
CA ASN A 479 -29.51 -10.64 -0.30
C ASN A 479 -28.25 -11.16 0.40
N GLU A 480 -27.53 -12.12 -0.20
CA GLU A 480 -26.26 -12.62 0.32
C GLU A 480 -25.20 -11.51 0.45
N VAL A 481 -25.10 -10.62 -0.55
CA VAL A 481 -24.20 -9.45 -0.52
C VAL A 481 -24.59 -8.48 0.60
N TYR A 482 -25.89 -8.22 0.80
CA TYR A 482 -26.36 -7.38 1.91
C TYR A 482 -26.04 -8.00 3.27
N SER A 483 -26.32 -9.29 3.48
CA SER A 483 -25.99 -10.00 4.73
C SER A 483 -24.48 -9.98 5.01
N ARG A 484 -23.64 -10.36 4.05
CA ARG A 484 -22.17 -10.33 4.20
C ARG A 484 -21.63 -8.92 4.47
N LEU A 485 -22.21 -7.89 3.85
CA LEU A 485 -21.78 -6.50 4.07
C LEU A 485 -22.22 -5.98 5.45
N GLU A 486 -23.39 -6.38 5.94
CA GLU A 486 -23.82 -6.09 7.31
C GLU A 486 -22.99 -6.84 8.35
N GLU A 487 -22.73 -8.12 8.15
CA GLU A 487 -21.81 -8.93 8.97
C GLU A 487 -20.42 -8.29 9.02
N MET A 488 -19.83 -7.94 7.87
CA MET A 488 -18.52 -7.31 7.82
C MET A 488 -18.53 -5.91 8.47
N ARG A 489 -19.60 -5.13 8.29
CA ARG A 489 -19.77 -3.85 9.00
C ARG A 489 -19.85 -4.04 10.52
N ASN A 490 -20.49 -5.11 10.98
CA ASN A 490 -20.61 -5.44 12.40
C ASN A 490 -19.28 -5.93 12.99
N ILE A 491 -18.59 -6.85 12.30
CA ILE A 491 -17.23 -7.30 12.65
C ILE A 491 -16.30 -6.10 12.74
N MET A 492 -16.31 -5.21 11.75
CA MET A 492 -15.49 -4.01 11.73
C MET A 492 -15.86 -3.00 12.84
N ARG A 493 -17.09 -2.99 13.35
CA ARG A 493 -17.46 -2.21 14.53
C ARG A 493 -16.89 -2.85 15.79
N ASN A 494 -17.17 -4.14 16.01
CA ASN A 494 -16.66 -4.89 17.16
C ASN A 494 -15.13 -4.85 17.25
N LEU A 495 -14.42 -4.93 16.12
CA LEU A 495 -12.96 -4.79 16.08
C LEU A 495 -12.49 -3.38 16.46
N ARG A 496 -13.20 -2.31 16.07
CA ARG A 496 -12.88 -0.95 16.54
C ARG A 496 -13.08 -0.82 18.04
N ASP A 497 -14.19 -1.34 18.56
CA ASP A 497 -14.52 -1.31 19.99
C ASP A 497 -13.48 -2.07 20.82
N VAL A 498 -13.07 -3.27 20.38
CA VAL A 498 -12.01 -4.09 21.02
C VAL A 498 -10.64 -3.42 20.93
N LEU A 499 -10.30 -2.78 19.80
CA LEU A 499 -9.05 -2.06 19.61
C LEU A 499 -9.05 -0.63 20.20
N GLN A 500 -10.18 -0.19 20.79
CA GLN A 500 -10.41 1.17 21.29
C GLN A 500 -10.12 2.26 20.25
N LEU A 501 -10.40 1.97 18.98
CA LEU A 501 -10.31 2.92 17.87
C LEU A 501 -11.61 3.73 17.75
N ASP A 502 -11.54 4.96 17.25
CA ASP A 502 -12.73 5.75 16.96
C ASP A 502 -13.66 4.98 16.00
N SER A 503 -14.97 5.02 16.28
CA SER A 503 -16.06 4.65 15.39
C SER A 503 -15.89 5.08 13.92
N ARG A 504 -15.17 6.18 13.67
CA ARG A 504 -14.86 6.74 12.34
C ARG A 504 -13.55 6.25 11.71
N ALA A 505 -12.75 5.44 12.41
CA ALA A 505 -11.45 4.96 11.92
C ALA A 505 -11.61 4.18 10.60
N PRO A 506 -10.77 4.44 9.57
CA PRO A 506 -10.84 3.75 8.29
C PRO A 506 -10.50 2.25 8.43
N PRO A 507 -11.05 1.36 7.58
CA PRO A 507 -10.82 -0.08 7.70
C PRO A 507 -9.35 -0.51 7.73
N ALA A 508 -8.48 0.19 6.99
CA ALA A 508 -7.04 -0.07 6.97
C ALA A 508 -6.37 0.13 8.34
N GLU A 509 -6.82 1.09 9.14
CA GLU A 509 -6.28 1.35 10.48
C GLU A 509 -6.69 0.27 11.49
N VAL A 510 -7.92 -0.27 11.33
CA VAL A 510 -8.40 -1.43 12.10
C VAL A 510 -7.57 -2.66 11.77
N VAL A 511 -7.32 -2.93 10.49
CA VAL A 511 -6.46 -4.05 10.05
C VAL A 511 -5.03 -3.88 10.57
N HIS A 512 -4.44 -2.68 10.48
CA HIS A 512 -3.13 -2.39 11.06
C HIS A 512 -3.11 -2.43 12.60
N GLY A 513 -4.25 -2.25 13.27
CA GLY A 513 -4.44 -2.52 14.70
C GLY A 513 -4.36 -4.00 15.02
N VAL A 514 -5.07 -4.84 14.25
CA VAL A 514 -4.98 -6.31 14.35
C VAL A 514 -3.57 -6.81 14.01
N GLU A 515 -2.96 -6.31 12.93
CA GLU A 515 -1.61 -6.65 12.50
C GLU A 515 -0.57 -6.31 13.58
N ARG A 516 -0.70 -5.16 14.26
CA ARG A 516 0.15 -4.83 15.41
C ARG A 516 -0.07 -5.76 16.60
N LEU A 517 -1.31 -6.18 16.90
CA LEU A 517 -1.54 -7.19 17.95
C LEU A 517 -0.90 -8.53 17.60
N VAL A 518 -1.10 -9.02 16.38
CA VAL A 518 -0.51 -10.27 15.88
C VAL A 518 1.03 -10.20 15.85
N SER A 519 1.60 -9.05 15.47
CA SER A 519 3.06 -8.83 15.40
C SER A 519 3.70 -8.51 16.75
N SER A 520 2.93 -8.08 17.75
CA SER A 520 3.41 -7.86 19.14
C SER A 520 3.41 -9.12 19.98
N THR A 521 3.51 -10.29 19.33
CA THR A 521 3.62 -11.63 19.92
C THR A 521 4.89 -11.87 20.75
N GLN A 522 5.67 -10.83 21.07
CA GLN A 522 6.60 -10.83 22.22
C GLN A 522 5.90 -10.57 23.57
N ASN A 523 4.66 -10.10 23.60
CA ASN A 523 3.84 -9.94 24.81
C ASN A 523 2.84 -11.08 25.01
N THR A 524 3.28 -12.34 24.87
CA THR A 524 2.46 -13.52 25.20
C THR A 524 1.95 -13.52 26.65
N ALA A 525 2.66 -12.88 27.57
CA ALA A 525 2.22 -12.67 28.95
C ALA A 525 0.94 -11.82 29.09
N GLY A 526 0.66 -10.91 28.16
CA GLY A 526 -0.55 -10.07 28.17
C GLY A 526 -1.78 -10.77 27.57
N PHE A 527 -1.57 -11.67 26.61
CA PHE A 527 -2.67 -12.47 26.04
C PHE A 527 -3.15 -13.56 27.02
N GLN A 528 -2.25 -14.06 27.87
CA GLN A 528 -2.58 -14.97 28.97
C GLN A 528 -3.41 -14.33 30.10
N SER A 529 -3.37 -13.01 30.28
CA SER A 529 -4.21 -12.32 31.28
C SER A 529 -5.57 -11.86 30.75
N LEU A 530 -5.72 -11.71 29.42
CA LEU A 530 -7.00 -11.42 28.77
C LEU A 530 -7.92 -12.65 28.67
N LEU A 531 -7.35 -13.85 28.63
CA LEU A 531 -8.06 -15.11 28.90
C LEU A 531 -8.19 -15.30 30.43
N GLY A 532 -9.03 -14.49 31.06
CA GLY A 532 -9.08 -14.32 32.52
C GLY A 532 -9.24 -15.63 33.31
N GLU A 533 -8.24 -15.94 34.15
CA GLU A 533 -8.15 -16.98 35.20
C GLU A 533 -8.59 -18.42 34.86
N ALA A 534 -8.98 -18.70 33.62
CA ALA A 534 -9.24 -20.04 33.10
C ALA A 534 -8.11 -20.43 32.15
N ASP A 535 -7.00 -20.89 32.74
CA ASP A 535 -5.90 -21.53 32.01
C ASP A 535 -6.47 -22.57 31.02
N ILE A 536 -5.91 -22.66 29.82
CA ILE A 536 -6.45 -23.55 28.77
C ILE A 536 -6.41 -25.00 29.26
N ASP A 537 -5.39 -25.36 30.05
CA ASP A 537 -5.31 -26.67 30.71
C ASP A 537 -6.38 -26.86 31.79
N SER A 538 -6.84 -25.81 32.48
CA SER A 538 -7.98 -25.83 33.41
C SER A 538 -9.32 -25.97 32.68
N ILE A 539 -9.47 -25.35 31.49
CA ILE A 539 -10.63 -25.56 30.62
C ILE A 539 -10.63 -27.01 30.10
N ILE A 540 -9.50 -27.53 29.64
CA ILE A 540 -9.35 -28.93 29.21
C ILE A 540 -9.62 -29.89 30.39
N LEU A 541 -9.18 -29.57 31.60
CA LEU A 541 -9.48 -30.36 32.80
C LEU A 541 -10.98 -30.35 33.12
N LYS A 542 -11.64 -29.18 33.04
CA LYS A 542 -13.09 -29.06 33.24
C LYS A 542 -13.90 -29.75 32.15
N VAL A 543 -13.45 -29.71 30.89
CA VAL A 543 -14.09 -30.45 29.79
C VAL A 543 -13.93 -31.96 30.00
N LYS A 544 -12.75 -32.45 30.39
CA LYS A 544 -12.57 -33.87 30.77
C LYS A 544 -13.42 -34.27 31.98
N GLN A 545 -13.47 -33.44 33.01
CA GLN A 545 -14.36 -33.65 34.17
C GLN A 545 -15.83 -33.66 33.76
N HIS A 546 -16.22 -32.87 32.75
CA HIS A 546 -17.55 -32.88 32.18
C HIS A 546 -17.81 -34.15 31.36
N ASP A 547 -16.84 -34.62 30.57
CA ASP A 547 -16.90 -35.89 29.82
C ASP A 547 -16.98 -37.12 30.75
N ASP A 548 -16.36 -37.08 31.92
CA ASP A 548 -16.46 -38.13 32.95
C ASP A 548 -17.76 -38.00 33.79
N PHE A 549 -18.18 -36.78 34.12
CA PHE A 549 -19.36 -36.53 34.95
C PHE A 549 -20.68 -36.73 34.22
N PHE A 550 -20.81 -36.28 32.96
CA PHE A 550 -22.07 -36.35 32.24
C PHE A 550 -22.60 -37.78 32.04
N PRO A 551 -21.77 -38.79 31.70
CA PRO A 551 -22.22 -40.18 31.61
C PRO A 551 -22.72 -40.72 32.96
N ALA A 552 -22.02 -40.42 34.06
CA ALA A 552 -22.42 -40.85 35.40
C ALA A 552 -23.70 -40.14 35.88
N PHE A 553 -23.81 -38.83 35.63
CA PHE A 553 -25.00 -38.04 35.92
C PHE A 553 -26.20 -38.47 35.06
N HIS A 554 -25.99 -38.70 33.76
CA HIS A 554 -27.03 -39.20 32.86
C HIS A 554 -27.50 -40.59 33.25
N ALA A 555 -26.60 -41.50 33.64
CA ALA A 555 -26.97 -42.81 34.18
C ALA A 555 -27.83 -42.67 35.45
N LEU A 556 -27.41 -41.84 36.41
CA LEU A 556 -28.18 -41.56 37.63
C LEU A 556 -29.57 -40.97 37.33
N ILE A 557 -29.66 -40.03 36.38
CA ILE A 557 -30.93 -39.43 35.96
C ILE A 557 -31.82 -40.46 35.26
N VAL A 558 -31.27 -41.32 34.39
CA VAL A 558 -32.03 -42.38 33.73
C VAL A 558 -32.53 -43.41 34.75
N ASP A 559 -31.73 -43.81 35.72
CA ASP A 559 -32.14 -44.69 36.82
C ASP A 559 -33.24 -44.03 37.68
N MET A 560 -33.12 -42.74 38.01
CA MET A 560 -34.17 -42.01 38.73
C MET A 560 -35.48 -41.94 37.93
N LEU A 561 -35.40 -41.63 36.63
CA LEU A 561 -36.56 -41.59 35.74
C LEU A 561 -37.25 -42.97 35.63
N GLN A 562 -36.47 -44.05 35.49
CA GLN A 562 -37.00 -45.42 35.47
C GLN A 562 -37.61 -45.85 36.80
N THR A 563 -36.94 -45.54 37.93
CA THR A 563 -37.40 -45.92 39.28
C THR A 563 -38.68 -45.18 39.69
N LEU A 564 -38.84 -43.93 39.24
CA LEU A 564 -40.01 -43.10 39.51
C LEU A 564 -41.13 -43.28 38.44
N GLY A 565 -40.84 -43.92 37.31
CA GLY A 565 -41.79 -44.11 36.21
C GLY A 565 -42.07 -42.85 35.38
N VAL A 566 -41.10 -41.94 35.28
CA VAL A 566 -41.25 -40.58 34.74
C VAL A 566 -40.41 -40.41 33.48
N SER A 567 -40.92 -39.68 32.47
CA SER A 567 -40.28 -39.54 31.15
C SER A 567 -39.45 -38.26 30.94
N HIS A 568 -39.53 -37.25 31.82
CA HIS A 568 -38.78 -36.01 31.70
C HIS A 568 -38.13 -35.57 33.01
N LEU A 569 -36.92 -35.01 32.92
CA LEU A 569 -36.11 -34.57 34.08
C LEU A 569 -36.82 -33.55 34.98
N GLY A 570 -37.63 -32.66 34.39
CA GLY A 570 -38.39 -31.65 35.15
C GLY A 570 -39.44 -32.24 36.10
N ASP A 571 -39.93 -33.44 35.80
CA ASP A 571 -41.00 -34.12 36.52
C ASP A 571 -40.46 -35.03 37.65
N VAL A 572 -39.14 -35.22 37.75
CA VAL A 572 -38.46 -36.02 38.79
C VAL A 572 -38.70 -35.43 40.19
N LEU A 573 -38.53 -34.12 40.35
CA LEU A 573 -38.75 -33.43 41.63
C LEU A 573 -40.21 -33.53 42.09
N PRO A 574 -41.22 -33.19 41.27
CA PRO A 574 -42.63 -33.41 41.58
C PRO A 574 -42.96 -34.88 41.95
N ALA A 575 -42.39 -35.86 41.23
CA ALA A 575 -42.63 -37.26 41.53
C ALA A 575 -42.07 -37.67 42.91
N VAL A 576 -40.83 -37.26 43.24
CA VAL A 576 -40.24 -37.49 44.58
C VAL A 576 -41.04 -36.78 45.68
N GLU A 577 -41.52 -35.55 45.45
CA GLU A 577 -42.37 -34.85 46.42
C GLU A 577 -43.73 -35.52 46.61
N SER A 578 -44.32 -36.13 45.58
CA SER A 578 -45.56 -36.90 45.68
C SER A 578 -45.41 -38.26 46.37
N LEU A 579 -44.21 -38.84 46.36
CA LEU A 579 -43.88 -40.04 47.14
C LEU A 579 -43.62 -39.75 48.63
N LYS A 580 -43.16 -38.53 48.95
CA LYS A 580 -42.87 -38.06 50.32
C LYS A 580 -44.01 -38.25 51.35
N PRO A 581 -45.29 -37.99 51.06
CA PRO A 581 -46.39 -38.30 51.98
C PRO A 581 -46.75 -39.79 52.11
N THR A 582 -46.12 -40.67 51.34
CA THR A 582 -46.36 -42.14 51.35
C THR A 582 -45.26 -42.90 52.12
N ALA A 583 -44.30 -42.19 52.70
CA ALA A 583 -43.16 -42.73 53.45
C ALA A 583 -43.17 -42.33 54.94
N GLN A 584 -44.36 -42.32 55.55
CA GLN A 584 -44.59 -42.24 57.00
C GLN A 584 -45.41 -43.43 57.48
#